data_AF-A0A1V5NMN0-F1
#
_entry.id   AF-A0A1V5NMN0-F1
#
_cell.length_a   1.000
_cell.length_b   1.000
_cell.length_c   1.000
_cell.angle_alpha   90.00
_cell.angle_beta   90.00
_cell.angle_gamma   90.00
#
_symmetry.space_group_name_H-M   'P 1'
#
loop_
_entity.id
_entity.type
_entity.pdbx_description
1 polymer ?
#
loop_
_entity_poly.entity_id
_entity_poly.type
_entity_poly.pdbx_seq_one_letter_code
_entity_poly.pdbx_strand_id
1 'polypeptide(L)' 'MAERVTGLKIPAVIGARRAGDPPVLVGDASLARRDLGWNPEYADLDVIVAHAWAFRRHLA' A
#
# COMPACT_ATOMS: atom_id res chain seq x y z
N MET A 1 2.43 8.91 -2.06
CA MET A 1 1.29 8.64 -1.17
C MET A 1 1.62 8.99 0.28
N ALA A 2 2.58 8.32 0.94
CA ALA A 2 2.76 8.44 2.38
C ALA A 2 3.09 9.86 2.86
N GLU A 3 3.98 10.58 2.18
CA GLU A 3 4.25 12.00 2.50
C GLU A 3 3.01 12.89 2.31
N ARG A 4 2.17 12.62 1.29
CA ARG A 4 0.92 13.37 1.06
C ARG A 4 -0.08 13.14 2.19
N VAL A 5 -0.28 11.87 2.56
CA VAL A 5 -1.28 11.46 3.57
C VAL A 5 -0.85 11.89 4.97
N THR A 6 0.43 11.77 5.29
CA THR A 6 0.94 12.11 6.63
C THR A 6 1.20 13.60 6.78
N GLY A 7 1.43 14.32 5.67
CA GLY A 7 1.91 15.71 5.68
C GLY A 7 3.36 15.84 6.17
N LEU A 8 4.05 14.72 6.41
CA LEU A 8 5.42 14.68 6.92
C LEU A 8 6.39 14.34 5.79
N LYS A 9 7.59 14.93 5.86
CA LYS A 9 8.69 14.52 4.99
C LYS A 9 9.24 13.18 5.45
N ILE A 10 9.42 12.26 4.51
CA ILE A 10 9.95 10.93 4.73
C ILE A 10 11.31 10.87 4.00
N PRO A 11 12.45 11.02 4.71
CA PRO A 11 13.75 10.95 4.07
C PRO A 11 13.98 9.55 3.50
N ALA A 12 14.33 9.48 2.22
CA ALA A 12 14.62 8.24 1.52
C ALA A 12 16.08 8.22 1.06
N VAL A 13 16.77 7.09 1.25
CA VAL A 13 18.12 6.84 0.75
C VAL A 13 18.06 5.62 -0.16
N ILE A 14 18.49 5.77 -1.41
CA ILE A 14 18.49 4.67 -2.38
C ILE A 14 19.69 3.77 -2.13
N GLY A 15 19.43 2.48 -1.91
CA GLY A 15 20.44 1.44 -1.73
C GLY A 15 20.51 0.47 -2.91
N ALA A 16 21.44 -0.50 -2.82
CA ALA A 16 21.53 -1.59 -3.79
C ALA A 16 20.26 -2.47 -3.76
N ARG A 17 19.84 -2.96 -4.93
CA ARG A 17 18.73 -3.91 -5.03
C ARG A 17 19.09 -5.21 -4.33
N ARG A 18 18.16 -5.74 -3.53
CA ARG A 18 18.30 -7.06 -2.92
C ARG A 18 18.25 -8.15 -4.01
N ALA A 19 19.21 -9.07 -3.97
CA ALA A 19 19.22 -10.22 -4.86
C ALA A 19 17.96 -11.09 -4.66
N GLY A 20 17.32 -11.47 -5.76
CA GLY A 20 16.10 -12.28 -5.76
C GLY A 20 14.80 -11.48 -5.81
N ASP A 21 14.81 -10.17 -5.53
CA ASP A 21 13.59 -9.35 -5.61
C ASP A 21 13.23 -9.11 -7.09
N PRO A 22 12.01 -9.44 -7.56
CA PRO A 22 11.54 -9.06 -8.89
C PRO A 22 11.30 -7.54 -8.98
N PRO A 23 11.35 -6.92 -10.17
CA PRO A 23 11.12 -5.49 -10.32
C PRO A 23 9.67 -5.08 -10.06
N VAL A 24 8.70 -5.97 -10.35
CA VAL A 24 7.26 -5.77 -10.14
C VAL A 24 6.63 -7.12 -9.82
N LEU A 25 5.70 -7.15 -8.87
CA LEU A 25 4.90 -8.31 -8.53
C LEU A 25 3.47 -7.86 -8.17
N VAL A 26 2.48 -8.25 -9.00
CA VAL A 26 1.07 -7.88 -8.83
C VAL A 26 0.21 -9.11 -9.06
N GLY A 27 -0.78 -9.34 -8.19
CA GLY A 27 -1.73 -10.45 -8.33
C GLY A 27 -2.94 -10.08 -9.18
N ASP A 28 -3.38 -10.98 -10.06
CA ASP A 28 -4.64 -10.84 -10.78
C ASP A 28 -5.82 -11.31 -9.93
N ALA A 29 -6.67 -10.38 -9.49
CA ALA A 29 -7.85 -10.66 -8.70
C ALA A 29 -9.12 -10.97 -9.54
N SER A 30 -8.99 -11.17 -10.85
CA SER A 30 -10.14 -11.39 -11.75
C SER A 30 -10.93 -12.66 -11.39
N LEU A 31 -10.26 -13.70 -10.89
CA LEU A 31 -10.90 -14.92 -10.41
C LEU A 31 -11.83 -14.64 -9.22
N ALA A 32 -11.34 -13.91 -8.20
CA ALA A 32 -12.12 -13.56 -7.02
C ALA A 32 -13.31 -12.64 -7.36
N ARG A 33 -13.09 -11.65 -8.25
CA ARG A 33 -14.17 -10.78 -8.75
C ARG A 33 -15.30 -11.57 -9.40
N ARG A 34 -14.95 -12.52 -10.26
CA ARG A 34 -15.94 -13.30 -11.03
C ARG A 34 -16.68 -14.31 -10.17
N ASP A 35 -15.94 -15.10 -9.38
CA ASP A 35 -16.50 -16.30 -8.75
C ASP A 35 -17.08 -15.99 -7.36
N LEU A 36 -16.56 -14.96 -6.68
CA LEU A 36 -17.00 -14.58 -5.33
C LEU A 36 -17.79 -13.27 -5.33
N GLY A 37 -17.90 -12.58 -6.47
CA GLY A 37 -18.45 -11.23 -6.54
C GLY A 37 -17.62 -10.22 -5.74
N TRP A 38 -16.37 -10.55 -5.42
CA TRP A 38 -15.54 -9.71 -4.54
C TRP A 38 -15.13 -8.43 -5.25
N ASN A 39 -15.52 -7.28 -4.70
CA ASN A 39 -15.06 -5.97 -5.16
C ASN A 39 -14.36 -5.23 -4.02
N PRO A 40 -13.10 -4.80 -4.17
CA PRO A 40 -12.38 -4.12 -3.09
C PRO A 40 -13.01 -2.76 -2.80
N GLU A 41 -13.47 -2.57 -1.57
CA GLU A 41 -14.04 -1.29 -1.10
C GLU A 41 -12.97 -0.21 -0.92
N TYR A 42 -11.76 -0.60 -0.49
CA TYR A 42 -10.64 0.29 -0.20
C TYR A 42 -9.43 -0.01 -1.10
N ALA A 43 -9.60 0.13 -2.42
CA ALA A 43 -8.52 -0.10 -3.39
C ALA A 43 -7.55 1.08 -3.54
N ASP A 44 -7.95 2.27 -3.09
CA ASP A 44 -7.13 3.48 -3.19
C ASP A 44 -5.96 3.47 -2.19
N LEU A 45 -4.77 3.77 -2.69
CA LEU A 45 -3.55 3.72 -1.90
C LEU A 45 -3.47 4.83 -0.82
N ASP A 46 -4.01 6.01 -1.08
CA ASP A 46 -4.01 7.10 -0.10
C ASP A 46 -4.98 6.75 1.04
N VAL A 47 -6.12 6.11 0.75
CA VAL A 47 -7.05 5.57 1.77
C VAL A 47 -6.38 4.49 2.63
N ILE A 48 -5.72 3.51 2.01
CA ILE A 48 -5.03 2.42 2.73
C ILE A 48 -3.99 3.00 3.70
N VAL A 49 -3.15 3.93 3.22
CA VAL A 49 -2.13 4.57 4.05
C VAL A 49 -2.75 5.45 5.14
N ALA A 50 -3.87 6.12 4.87
CA ALA A 50 -4.56 6.97 5.84
C ALA A 50 -5.09 6.15 7.03
N HIS A 51 -5.72 4.99 6.76
CA HIS A 51 -6.18 4.08 7.81
C HIS A 51 -5.02 3.60 8.69
N ALA A 52 -3.93 3.15 8.06
CA ALA A 52 -2.73 2.72 8.79
C ALA A 52 -2.12 3.84 9.64
N TRP A 53 -2.07 5.06 9.11
CA TRP A 53 -1.55 6.22 9.84
C TRP A 53 -2.43 6.61 11.03
N ALA A 54 -3.75 6.64 10.85
CA ALA A 54 -4.69 6.92 11.92
C ALA A 54 -4.56 5.90 13.06
N PHE A 55 -4.46 4.61 12.74
CA PHE A 55 -4.20 3.56 13.72
C PHE A 55 -2.87 3.78 14.47
N ARG A 56 -1.78 4.03 13.74
CA ARG A 56 -0.45 4.27 14.33
C ARG A 56 -0.43 5.46 15.29
N ARG A 57 -1.21 6.50 15.02
CA ARG A 57 -1.32 7.69 15.88
C ARG A 57 -2.13 7.45 17.16
N HIS A 58 -3.03 6.48 17.18
CA HIS A 58 -3.77 6.09 18.39
C HIS A 58 -2.94 5.22 19.34
N LEU A 59 -1.89 4.55 18.84
CA LEU A 59 -0.97 3.75 19.64
C LEU A 59 0.17 4.57 20.28
N ALA A 60 0.32 5.84 19.93
CA ALA A 60 1.32 6.75 20.50
C ALA A 60 0.70 7.58 21.62
#